data_AF-A0A447CZY2-F1
#
_entry.id   AF-A0A447CZY2-F1
#
_cell.length_a   1.000
_cell.length_b   1.000
_cell.length_c   1.000
_cell.angle_alpha   90.00
_cell.angle_beta   90.00
_cell.angle_gamma   90.00
#
_symmetry.space_group_name_H-M   'P 1'
#
loop_
_entity.id
_entity.type
_entity.pdbx_description
1 polymer ?
#
loop_
_entity_poly.entity_id
_entity_poly.type
_entity_poly.pdbx_seq_one_letter_code
_entity_poly.pdbx_strand_id
1 'polypeptide(L)'
;MAKFQPGRSGNPGGRPKTITEVRDLARAKTAEAIEALAQIATAGESEAARVSAAVALLDRAWGKAPQAIAGPDGEGPVAVVSRIERVIVRPNQKPEDADG
;
A
#
# COMPACT_ATOMS: atom_id res chain seq x y z
N MET A 1 8.30 18.77 20.20
CA MET A 1 7.62 17.62 19.55
C MET A 1 7.72 16.42 20.47
N ALA A 2 6.60 15.75 20.78
CA ALA A 2 6.59 14.59 21.67
C ALA A 2 7.35 13.42 21.03
N LYS A 3 8.28 12.81 21.77
CA LYS A 3 9.07 11.65 21.30
C LYS A 3 8.21 10.38 21.36
N PHE A 4 8.26 9.57 20.31
CA PHE A 4 7.64 8.25 20.26
C PHE A 4 8.21 7.35 21.38
N GLN A 5 7.34 6.70 22.16
CA GLN A 5 7.75 5.79 23.23
C GLN A 5 7.82 4.35 22.70
N PRO A 6 9.00 3.68 22.77
CA PRO A 6 9.12 2.28 22.39
C PRO A 6 8.12 1.40 23.17
N GLY A 7 7.41 0.52 22.47
CA GLY A 7 6.44 -0.40 23.10
C GLY A 7 5.05 0.17 23.36
N ARG A 8 4.81 1.47 23.13
CA ARG A 8 3.48 2.09 23.27
C ARG A 8 3.00 2.60 21.92
N SER A 9 2.01 1.90 21.33
CA SER A 9 1.37 2.35 20.08
C SER A 9 0.81 3.76 20.27
N GLY A 10 1.12 4.66 19.33
CA GLY A 10 0.53 6.00 19.29
C GLY A 10 -0.99 6.00 19.03
N ASN A 11 -1.52 4.84 18.61
CA ASN A 11 -2.96 4.58 18.54
C ASN A 11 -3.28 3.32 19.38
N PRO A 12 -3.51 3.48 20.69
CA PRO A 12 -3.83 2.35 21.57
C PRO A 12 -5.17 1.69 21.22
N GLY A 13 -6.11 2.39 20.57
CA GLY A 13 -7.39 1.84 20.10
C GLY A 13 -7.30 1.12 18.76
N GLY A 14 -6.15 1.17 18.09
CA GLY A 14 -5.96 0.57 16.77
C GLY A 14 -6.93 1.15 15.71
N ARG A 15 -7.08 0.44 14.60
CA ARG A 15 -8.04 0.82 13.56
C ARG A 15 -9.46 0.53 14.05
N PRO A 16 -10.41 1.48 13.99
CA PRO A 16 -11.80 1.24 14.36
C PRO A 16 -12.42 0.05 13.61
N LYS A 17 -13.14 -0.84 14.32
CA LYS A 17 -13.75 -2.06 13.78
C LYS A 17 -14.76 -1.79 12.66
N THR A 18 -15.53 -0.70 12.76
CA THR A 18 -16.52 -0.27 11.75
C THR A 18 -15.89 -0.06 10.36
N ILE A 19 -14.63 0.40 10.31
CA ILE A 19 -13.92 0.58 9.03
C ILE A 19 -13.61 -0.78 8.37
N THR A 20 -13.43 -1.83 9.17
CA THR A 20 -13.23 -3.20 8.66
C THR A 20 -14.53 -3.74 8.06
N GLU A 21 -15.64 -3.62 8.77
CA GLU A 21 -16.96 -4.09 8.30
C GLU A 21 -17.38 -3.44 6.98
N VAL A 22 -17.22 -2.11 6.86
CA VAL A 22 -17.52 -1.39 5.61
C VAL A 22 -16.63 -1.86 4.46
N ARG A 23 -15.35 -2.14 4.71
CA ARG A 23 -14.44 -2.67 3.69
C ARG A 23 -14.84 -4.07 3.26
N ASP A 24 -15.28 -4.91 4.18
CA ASP A 24 -15.67 -6.28 3.88
C ASP A 24 -16.98 -6.32 3.08
N LEU A 25 -17.96 -5.46 3.42
CA LEU A 25 -19.16 -5.25 2.62
C LEU A 25 -18.82 -4.77 1.20
N ALA A 26 -17.91 -3.79 1.06
CA ALA A 26 -17.48 -3.30 -0.24
C ALA A 26 -16.76 -4.39 -1.07
N ARG A 27 -15.91 -5.21 -0.43
CA ARG A 27 -15.25 -6.35 -1.08
C ARG A 27 -16.26 -7.38 -1.58
N ALA A 28 -17.30 -7.68 -0.80
CA ALA A 28 -18.34 -8.61 -1.20
C ALA A 28 -19.08 -8.17 -2.48
N LYS A 29 -19.15 -6.86 -2.76
CA LYS A 29 -19.75 -6.28 -3.97
C LYS A 29 -18.84 -6.24 -5.20
N THR A 30 -17.61 -6.73 -5.09
CA THR A 30 -16.63 -6.63 -6.18
C THR A 30 -17.10 -7.33 -7.46
N ALA A 31 -17.71 -8.52 -7.37
CA ALA A 31 -18.18 -9.26 -8.54
C ALA A 31 -19.27 -8.48 -9.32
N GLU A 32 -20.29 -8.02 -8.60
CA GLU A 32 -21.37 -7.19 -9.15
C GLU A 32 -20.84 -5.87 -9.75
N ALA A 33 -19.85 -5.23 -9.11
CA ALA A 33 -19.22 -4.04 -9.63
C ALA A 33 -18.44 -4.29 -10.94
N ILE A 34 -17.80 -5.46 -11.08
CA ILE A 34 -17.12 -5.86 -12.33
C ILE A 34 -18.14 -6.07 -13.44
N GLU A 35 -19.25 -6.73 -13.17
CA GLU A 35 -20.34 -6.92 -14.14
C GLU A 35 -20.93 -5.58 -14.60
N ALA A 36 -21.18 -4.66 -13.67
CA ALA A 36 -21.66 -3.32 -13.99
C ALA A 36 -20.66 -2.55 -14.87
N LEU A 37 -19.36 -2.63 -14.57
CA LEU A 37 -18.32 -2.02 -15.42
C LEU A 37 -18.30 -2.63 -16.82
N ALA A 38 -18.45 -3.95 -16.95
CA ALA A 38 -18.52 -4.61 -18.25
C ALA A 38 -19.74 -4.13 -19.06
N GLN A 39 -20.91 -4.02 -18.43
CA GLN A 39 -22.12 -3.49 -19.06
C GLN A 39 -21.92 -2.04 -19.52
N ILE A 40 -21.36 -1.18 -18.67
CA ILE A 40 -21.06 0.23 -19.01
C ILE A 40 -20.09 0.28 -20.20
N ALA A 41 -19.04 -0.54 -20.22
CA ALA A 41 -18.08 -0.58 -21.32
C ALA A 41 -18.74 -0.97 -22.66
N THR A 42 -19.73 -1.87 -22.64
CA THR A 42 -20.39 -2.37 -23.86
C THR A 42 -21.64 -1.62 -24.29
N ALA A 43 -22.36 -0.98 -23.36
CA ALA A 43 -23.71 -0.45 -23.58
C ALA A 43 -23.94 0.94 -22.96
N GLY A 44 -22.95 1.55 -22.30
CA GLY A 44 -23.08 2.88 -21.70
C GLY A 44 -23.41 3.96 -22.74
N GLU A 45 -24.18 4.96 -22.31
CA GLU A 45 -24.70 6.04 -23.16
C GLU A 45 -23.61 7.03 -23.61
N SER A 46 -22.51 7.13 -22.85
CA SER A 46 -21.40 8.03 -23.15
C SER A 46 -20.14 7.24 -23.50
N GLU A 47 -19.46 7.66 -24.57
CA GLU A 47 -18.14 7.14 -24.94
C GLU A 47 -17.13 7.31 -23.81
N ALA A 48 -17.16 8.44 -23.09
CA ALA A 48 -16.28 8.67 -21.95
C ALA A 48 -16.53 7.66 -20.81
N ALA A 49 -17.80 7.34 -20.53
CA ALA A 49 -18.15 6.33 -19.54
C ALA A 49 -17.67 4.93 -19.96
N ARG A 50 -17.84 4.58 -21.24
CA ARG A 50 -17.37 3.32 -21.82
C ARG A 50 -15.85 3.17 -21.72
N VAL A 51 -15.11 4.20 -22.14
CA VAL A 51 -13.64 4.23 -22.08
C VAL A 51 -13.17 4.12 -20.63
N SER A 52 -13.77 4.89 -19.72
CA SER A 52 -13.43 4.83 -18.29
C SER A 52 -13.64 3.43 -17.69
N ALA A 53 -14.77 2.80 -18.00
CA ALA A 53 -15.07 1.44 -17.54
C ALA A 53 -14.10 0.40 -18.13
N ALA A 54 -13.79 0.49 -19.42
CA ALA A 54 -12.84 -0.39 -20.08
C ALA A 54 -11.42 -0.26 -19.49
N VAL A 55 -10.93 0.97 -19.29
CA VAL A 55 -9.64 1.24 -18.64
C VAL A 55 -9.62 0.67 -17.22
N ALA A 56 -10.70 0.87 -16.45
CA ALA A 56 -10.79 0.35 -15.09
C ALA A 56 -10.70 -1.19 -15.01
N LEU A 57 -11.23 -1.91 -16.01
CA LEU A 57 -11.12 -3.36 -16.12
C LEU A 57 -9.70 -3.79 -16.52
N LEU A 58 -9.12 -3.15 -17.54
CA LEU A 58 -7.79 -3.47 -18.04
C LEU A 58 -6.70 -3.22 -17.00
N ASP A 59 -6.77 -2.09 -16.30
CA ASP A 59 -5.82 -1.74 -15.23
C ASP A 59 -5.83 -2.76 -14.08
N ARG A 60 -6.96 -3.45 -13.85
CA ARG A 60 -7.07 -4.51 -12.82
C ARG A 60 -6.57 -5.86 -13.32
N ALA A 61 -6.77 -6.17 -14.60
CA ALA A 61 -6.34 -7.42 -15.20
C ALA A 61 -4.82 -7.45 -15.47
N TRP A 62 -4.27 -6.33 -15.92
CA TRP A 62 -2.88 -6.24 -16.42
C TRP A 62 -2.00 -5.29 -15.61
N GLY A 63 -2.58 -4.54 -14.68
CA GLY A 63 -1.87 -3.46 -13.99
C GLY A 63 -1.83 -2.18 -14.81
N LYS A 64 -1.38 -1.09 -14.18
CA LYS A 64 -1.09 0.18 -14.86
C LYS A 64 0.31 0.15 -15.44
N ALA A 65 0.55 1.01 -16.44
CA ALA A 65 1.88 1.25 -16.98
C ALA A 65 2.88 1.61 -15.84
N PRO A 66 4.08 0.99 -15.81
CA PRO A 66 5.10 1.32 -14.83
C PRO A 66 5.40 2.82 -14.83
N GLN A 67 5.42 3.44 -13.65
CA GLN A 67 5.84 4.83 -13.54
C GLN A 67 7.36 4.90 -13.63
N ALA A 68 7.87 5.66 -14.60
CA ALA A 68 9.29 5.95 -14.68
C ALA A 68 9.69 6.83 -13.49
N ILE A 69 10.66 6.38 -12.69
CA ILE A 69 11.24 7.21 -11.64
C ILE A 69 12.42 7.95 -12.24
N ALA A 70 12.26 9.25 -12.44
CA ALA A 70 13.31 10.12 -12.95
C ALA A 70 14.27 10.54 -11.82
N GLY A 71 15.54 10.75 -12.18
CA GLY A 71 16.55 11.33 -11.30
C GLY A 71 16.18 12.73 -10.78
N PRO A 72 16.95 13.28 -9.81
CA PRO A 72 16.68 14.58 -9.19
C PRO A 72 16.51 15.74 -10.19
N ASP A 73 17.17 15.64 -11.34
CA ASP A 73 17.19 16.66 -12.39
C ASP A 73 16.12 16.41 -13.48
N GLY A 74 15.24 15.42 -13.29
CA GLY A 74 14.22 15.03 -14.26
C GLY A 74 14.74 14.23 -15.45
N GLU A 75 16.06 14.01 -15.53
CA GLU A 75 16.72 13.25 -16.59
C GLU A 75 17.26 11.91 -16.07
N GLY A 76 17.02 10.85 -16.86
CA GLY A 76 17.57 9.52 -16.61
C GLY A 76 16.97 8.77 -15.41
N PRO A 77 17.28 7.47 -15.27
CA PRO A 77 16.82 6.65 -14.17
C PRO A 77 17.48 7.04 -12.84
N VAL A 78 16.74 6.92 -11.73
CA VAL A 78 17.28 7.11 -10.38
C VAL A 78 18.44 6.14 -10.12
N ALA A 79 19.60 6.67 -9.75
CA ALA A 79 20.70 5.87 -9.20
C ALA A 79 20.32 5.35 -7.80
N VAL A 80 19.83 4.12 -7.73
CA VAL A 80 19.49 3.46 -6.46
C VAL A 80 20.78 2.90 -5.83
N VAL A 81 21.39 3.64 -4.90
CA VAL A 81 22.51 3.12 -4.09
C VAL A 81 21.94 2.28 -2.94
N SER A 82 22.07 0.96 -3.05
CA SER A 82 21.70 0.04 -1.97
C SER A 82 22.83 -0.06 -0.95
N ARG A 83 22.60 0.40 0.29
CA ARG A 83 23.54 0.18 1.41
C ARG A 83 23.16 -1.11 2.14
N ILE A 84 24.10 -2.05 2.24
CA ILE A 84 23.95 -3.26 3.04
C ILE A 84 24.76 -3.08 4.33
N GLU A 85 24.11 -3.11 5.49
CA GLU A 85 24.76 -3.07 6.81
C GLU A 85 24.67 -4.44 7.49
N ARG A 86 25.80 -4.99 7.93
CA ARG A 86 25.86 -6.21 8.74
C ARG A 86 26.11 -5.84 10.20
N VAL A 87 25.11 -6.06 11.06
CA VAL A 87 25.22 -5.87 12.50
C VAL A 87 25.39 -7.24 13.17
N ILE A 88 26.53 -7.48 13.81
CA ILE A 88 26.77 -8.67 14.63
C ILE A 88 26.26 -8.37 16.04
N VAL A 89 25.12 -8.95 16.41
CA VAL A 89 24.59 -8.88 17.78
C VAL A 89 25.14 -10.05 18.58
N ARG A 90 25.82 -9.79 19.70
CA ARG A 90 26.11 -10.85 20.68
C ARG A 90 24.84 -11.13 21.49
N PRO A 91 24.31 -12.36 21.49
CA PRO A 91 23.16 -12.68 22.32
C PRO A 91 23.56 -12.71 23.80
N ASN A 92 22.84 -11.95 24.63
CA ASN A 92 22.82 -12.01 26.11
C ASN A 92 24.17 -11.96 26.84
N GLN A 93 24.71 -10.75 27.05
CA GLN A 93 25.52 -10.50 28.26
C GLN A 93 24.57 -10.38 29.45
N LYS A 94 24.64 -11.32 30.38
CA LYS A 94 24.01 -11.21 31.70
C LYS A 94 24.67 -10.03 32.43
N PRO A 95 23.92 -9.17 33.13
CA PRO A 95 24.54 -8.13 33.95
C PRO A 95 25.45 -8.81 34.98
N GLU A 96 26.74 -8.46 34.96
CA GLU A 96 27.69 -8.91 35.97
C GLU A 96 27.21 -8.42 37.34
N ASP A 97 27.23 -9.36 38.27
CA ASP A 97 26.76 -9.20 39.63
C ASP A 97 27.44 -8.01 40.30
N ALA A 98 26.61 -7.14 40.88
CA ALA A 98 27.06 -6.09 41.77
C ALA A 98 27.67 -6.74 43.03
N ASP A 99 28.99 -6.73 43.13
CA ASP A 99 29.71 -7.14 44.34
C ASP A 99 30.63 -6.00 44.80
N GLY A 100 30.46 -5.60 46.07
CA GLY A 100 31.42 -4.80 46.85
C GLY A 100 30.88 -3.51 47.43
#